data_AF-A0A841GP87-F1
#
_entry.id   AF-A0A841GP87-F1
#
_cell.length_a   1.000
_cell.length_b   1.000
_cell.length_c   1.000
_cell.angle_alpha   90.00
_cell.angle_beta   90.00
_cell.angle_gamma   90.00
#
_symmetry.space_group_name_H-M   'P 1'
#
loop_
_entity.id
_entity.type
_entity.pdbx_description
1 polymer ?
#
loop_
_entity_poly.entity_id
_entity_poly.type
_entity_poly.pdbx_seq_one_letter_code
_entity_poly.pdbx_strand_id
1 'polypeptide(L)'
;MAAPVSAVEEHPPFDCSACAARKEGERPDDDGRCAACRGSLIRRSSQWAWVPAAVIAAGYLWLLFVWGLLESTAMVFFLALGAGIAFVAYKIARRIAFDLLVTRGNRARNH
;
A
#
# COMPACT_ATOMS: atom_id res chain seq x y z
N MET A 1 -39.20 25.57 5.56
CA MET A 1 -38.45 24.30 5.52
C MET A 1 -37.00 24.65 5.78
N ALA A 2 -36.54 24.51 7.02
CA ALA A 2 -35.18 24.89 7.41
C ALA A 2 -34.24 23.71 7.15
N ALA A 3 -33.16 23.94 6.40
CA ALA A 3 -32.10 22.96 6.20
C ALA A 3 -31.40 22.69 7.55
N PRO A 4 -31.01 21.44 7.87
CA PRO A 4 -30.24 21.17 9.06
C PRO A 4 -28.87 21.84 8.91
N VAL A 5 -28.59 22.81 9.79
CA VAL A 5 -27.23 23.31 10.01
C VAL A 5 -26.37 22.11 10.40
N SER A 6 -25.50 21.70 9.48
CA SER A 6 -24.50 20.67 9.76
C SER A 6 -23.68 21.17 10.93
N ALA A 7 -23.78 20.49 12.08
CA ALA A 7 -22.90 20.74 13.20
C ALA A 7 -21.48 20.63 12.67
N VAL A 8 -20.75 21.75 12.69
CA VAL A 8 -19.30 21.72 12.48
C VAL A 8 -18.78 20.88 13.64
N GLU A 9 -18.44 19.62 13.38
CA GLU A 9 -17.77 18.76 14.35
C GLU A 9 -16.43 19.44 14.68
N GLU A 10 -16.40 20.21 15.75
CA GLU A 10 -15.18 20.76 16.33
C GLU A 10 -14.35 19.57 16.85
N HIS A 11 -13.43 19.11 16.00
CA HIS A 11 -12.48 18.09 16.38
C HIS A 11 -11.45 18.68 17.37
N PRO A 12 -11.19 18.02 18.51
CA PRO A 12 -10.24 18.52 19.48
C PRO A 12 -8.83 18.61 18.87
N PRO A 13 -8.04 19.62 19.26
CA PRO A 13 -6.70 19.77 18.73
C PRO A 13 -5.83 18.57 19.11
N PHE A 14 -5.05 18.06 18.16
CA PHE A 14 -4.14 16.94 18.37
C PHE A 14 -2.74 17.26 17.85
N ASP A 15 -1.73 16.59 18.41
CA ASP A 15 -0.35 16.69 17.96
C ASP A 15 -0.03 15.54 17.00
N CYS A 16 0.46 15.88 15.81
CA CYS A 16 0.79 14.87 14.80
C CYS A 16 2.02 14.05 15.23
N SER A 17 1.90 12.72 15.25
CA SER A 17 2.99 11.80 15.63
C SER A 17 4.21 11.85 14.69
N ALA A 18 4.02 12.24 13.43
CA ALA A 18 5.08 12.23 12.42
C ALA A 18 5.85 13.56 12.31
N CYS A 19 5.21 14.69 12.58
CA CYS A 19 5.83 16.01 12.44
C CYS A 19 5.81 16.86 13.72
N ALA A 20 5.26 16.33 14.82
CA ALA A 20 5.11 17.01 16.11
C ALA A 20 4.38 18.38 16.04
N ALA A 21 3.65 18.64 14.94
CA ALA A 21 2.90 19.86 14.76
C ALA A 21 1.48 19.68 15.29
N ARG A 22 1.02 20.65 16.08
CA ARG A 22 -0.37 20.74 16.55
C ARG A 22 -1.31 21.07 15.39
N LYS A 23 -2.45 20.39 15.32
CA LYS A 23 -3.51 20.58 14.34
C LYS A 23 -4.82 20.88 15.02
N GLU A 24 -5.52 21.90 14.53
CA GLU A 24 -6.80 22.39 15.05
C GLU A 24 -7.89 22.15 13.99
N GLY A 25 -9.06 21.65 14.41
CA GLY A 25 -10.19 21.38 13.51
C GLY A 25 -9.96 20.25 12.50
N GLU A 26 -8.87 19.47 12.64
CA GLU A 26 -8.54 18.33 11.79
C GLU A 26 -8.67 17.03 12.60
N ARG A 27 -9.24 15.98 12.01
CA ARG A 27 -9.34 14.68 12.66
C ARG A 27 -8.03 13.89 12.49
N PRO A 28 -7.44 13.31 13.56
CA PRO A 28 -6.28 12.46 13.44
C PRO A 28 -6.60 11.18 12.66
N ASP A 29 -5.65 10.73 11.83
CA ASP A 29 -5.68 9.39 11.22
C ASP A 29 -5.50 8.31 12.30
N ASP A 30 -5.77 7.04 11.98
CA ASP A 30 -5.66 5.91 12.93
C ASP A 30 -4.27 5.79 13.61
N ASP A 31 -3.22 6.31 12.96
CA ASP A 31 -1.84 6.36 13.45
C ASP A 31 -1.46 7.70 14.11
N GLY A 32 -2.44 8.57 14.40
CA GLY A 32 -2.22 9.91 14.97
C GLY A 32 -1.50 10.89 14.03
N ARG A 33 -1.66 10.72 12.71
CA ARG A 33 -0.98 11.55 11.69
C ARG A 33 -1.91 12.62 11.12
N CYS A 34 -1.35 13.75 10.71
CA CYS A 34 -2.04 14.79 9.95
C CYS A 34 -2.13 14.45 8.45
N ALA A 35 -3.09 15.06 7.74
CA ALA A 35 -3.33 14.81 6.32
C ALA A 35 -2.11 15.09 5.44
N ALA A 36 -1.30 16.10 5.77
CA ALA A 36 -0.07 16.41 5.04
C ALA A 36 0.99 15.28 5.16
N CYS A 37 1.20 14.77 6.38
CA CYS A 37 2.12 13.65 6.61
C CYS A 37 1.62 12.37 5.96
N ARG A 38 0.31 12.12 6.01
CA ARG A 38 -0.33 11.00 5.31
C ARG A 38 -0.12 11.09 3.80
N GLY A 39 -0.38 12.25 3.20
CA GLY A 39 -0.21 12.49 1.77
C GLY A 39 1.23 12.24 1.30
N SER A 40 2.22 12.66 2.09
CA SER A 40 3.64 12.39 1.79
C SER A 40 3.97 10.90 1.82
N LEU A 41 3.38 10.15 2.77
CA LEU A 41 3.59 8.72 2.90
C LEU A 41 2.97 7.94 1.74
N ILE A 42 1.76 8.31 1.32
CA ILE A 42 1.07 7.70 0.17
C ILE A 42 1.83 8.00 -1.12
N ARG A 43 2.34 9.21 -1.29
CA ARG A 43 3.13 9.59 -2.47
C ARG A 43 4.44 8.79 -2.53
N ARG A 44 5.09 8.59 -1.39
CA ARG A 44 6.29 7.77 -1.27
C ARG A 44 5.98 6.29 -1.49
N SER A 45 4.90 5.75 -0.92
CA SER A 45 4.54 4.35 -1.15
C SER A 45 4.17 4.08 -2.61
N SER A 46 3.45 5.00 -3.26
CA SER A 46 3.14 4.94 -4.69
C SER A 46 4.40 4.96 -5.55
N GLN A 47 5.39 5.79 -5.22
CA GLN A 47 6.69 5.82 -5.91
C GLN A 47 7.50 4.53 -5.75
N TRP A 48 7.30 3.76 -4.69
CA TRP A 48 8.04 2.51 -4.45
C TRP A 48 7.23 1.25 -4.77
N ALA A 49 5.93 1.38 -5.08
CA ALA A 49 5.05 0.26 -5.36
C ALA A 49 5.48 -0.56 -6.59
N TRP A 50 6.10 0.08 -7.57
CA TRP A 50 6.56 -0.57 -8.80
C TRP A 50 7.94 -1.23 -8.66
N VAL A 51 8.71 -0.90 -7.62
CA VAL A 51 10.10 -1.36 -7.45
C VAL A 51 10.21 -2.90 -7.40
N PRO A 52 9.39 -3.63 -6.61
CA PRO A 52 9.45 -5.10 -6.61
C PRO A 52 9.13 -5.71 -7.97
N ALA A 53 8.16 -5.15 -8.69
CA ALA A 53 7.78 -5.62 -10.02
C ALA A 53 8.91 -5.41 -11.03
N ALA A 54 9.59 -4.25 -11.00
CA ALA A 54 10.72 -3.98 -11.86
C ALA A 54 11.93 -4.88 -11.56
N VAL A 55 12.22 -5.17 -10.29
CA VAL A 55 13.31 -6.08 -9.91
C VAL A 55 13.05 -7.48 -10.45
N ILE A 56 11.83 -8.00 -10.32
CA ILE A 56 11.45 -9.31 -10.84
C ILE A 56 11.54 -9.32 -12.37
N ALA A 57 11.00 -8.31 -13.04
CA ALA A 57 11.04 -8.20 -14.49
C ALA A 57 12.49 -8.15 -15.02
N ALA A 58 13.36 -7.36 -14.38
CA ALA A 58 14.76 -7.25 -14.75
C ALA A 58 15.52 -8.57 -14.52
N GLY A 59 15.31 -9.22 -13.36
CA GLY A 59 15.92 -10.52 -13.07
C GLY A 59 15.48 -11.60 -14.07
N TYR A 60 14.21 -11.56 -14.48
CA TYR A 60 13.65 -12.48 -15.45
C TYR A 60 14.22 -12.24 -16.87
N LEU A 61 14.30 -10.99 -17.31
CA LEU A 61 14.95 -10.60 -18.57
C LEU A 61 16.43 -11.02 -18.61
N TRP A 62 17.14 -10.83 -17.51
CA TRP A 62 18.54 -11.25 -17.40
C TRP A 62 18.70 -12.77 -17.53
N LEU A 63 17.86 -13.56 -16.86
CA LEU A 63 17.83 -15.01 -16.99
C LEU A 63 17.58 -15.47 -18.43
N LEU A 64 16.58 -14.88 -19.10
CA LEU A 64 16.27 -15.20 -20.49
C LEU A 64 17.43 -14.86 -21.44
N PHE A 65 18.12 -13.74 -21.19
CA PHE A 65 19.26 -13.31 -21.99
C PHE A 65 20.48 -14.23 -21.82
N VAL A 66 20.86 -14.55 -20.58
CA VAL A 66 22.02 -15.42 -20.27
C VAL A 66 21.89 -16.80 -20.90
N TRP A 67 20.67 -17.32 -20.98
CA TRP A 67 20.38 -18.65 -21.53
C TRP A 67 20.01 -18.64 -23.02
N GLY A 68 20.03 -17.49 -23.70
CA GLY A 68 19.70 -17.37 -25.12
C GLY A 68 18.25 -17.76 -25.46
N LEU A 69 17.34 -17.66 -24.48
CA LEU A 69 15.96 -18.15 -24.57
C LEU A 69 15.00 -17.15 -25.23
N LEU A 70 15.45 -15.95 -25.58
CA LEU A 70 14.61 -14.87 -26.11
C LEU A 70 13.83 -15.25 -27.38
N GLU A 71 14.33 -16.21 -28.19
CA GLU A 71 13.66 -16.67 -29.41
C GLU A 71 13.10 -18.11 -29.32
N SER A 72 13.21 -18.75 -28.15
CA SER A 72 12.83 -20.16 -27.99
C SER A 72 11.40 -20.30 -27.47
N THR A 73 10.69 -21.35 -27.88
CA THR A 73 9.39 -21.75 -27.28
C THR A 73 9.49 -22.01 -25.79
N ALA A 74 10.69 -22.30 -25.28
CA ALA A 74 10.98 -22.39 -23.85
C ALA A 74 10.75 -21.05 -23.11
N MET A 75 10.83 -19.89 -23.77
CA MET A 75 10.45 -18.58 -23.20
C MET A 75 9.01 -18.60 -22.65
N VAL A 76 8.09 -19.21 -23.40
CA VAL A 76 6.67 -19.29 -23.01
C VAL A 76 6.52 -20.11 -21.73
N PHE A 77 7.30 -21.19 -21.60
CA PHE A 77 7.29 -22.03 -20.40
C PHE A 77 7.80 -21.27 -19.17
N PHE A 78 8.91 -20.54 -19.30
CA PHE A 78 9.43 -19.71 -18.21
C PHE A 78 8.49 -18.55 -17.87
N LEU A 79 7.78 -17.98 -18.85
CA LEU A 79 6.82 -16.90 -18.60
C LEU A 79 5.61 -17.43 -17.84
N ALA A 80 5.10 -18.60 -18.22
CA ALA A 80 4.03 -19.28 -17.52
C ALA A 80 4.44 -19.65 -16.09
N LEU A 81 5.67 -20.14 -15.90
CA LEU A 81 6.20 -20.48 -14.57
C LEU A 81 6.37 -19.22 -13.70
N GLY A 82 6.91 -18.14 -14.26
CA GLY A 82 7.04 -16.84 -13.60
C GLY A 82 5.67 -16.25 -13.21
N ALA A 83 4.68 -16.32 -14.10
CA ALA A 83 3.31 -15.91 -13.81
C ALA A 83 2.67 -16.74 -12.68
N GLY A 84 2.93 -18.06 -12.66
CA GLY A 84 2.50 -18.94 -11.58
C GLY A 84 3.09 -18.54 -10.22
N ILE A 85 4.39 -18.28 -10.17
CA ILE A 85 5.05 -17.82 -8.94
C ILE A 85 4.51 -16.45 -8.50
N ALA A 86 4.36 -15.51 -9.42
CA ALA A 86 3.80 -14.18 -9.14
C ALA A 86 2.36 -14.28 -8.58
N PHE A 87 1.55 -15.19 -9.12
CA PHE A 87 0.19 -15.43 -8.63
C PHE A 87 0.17 -15.96 -7.19
N VAL A 88 1.07 -16.91 -6.86
CA VAL A 88 1.20 -17.42 -5.49
C VAL A 88 1.64 -16.31 -4.54
N ALA A 89 2.66 -15.53 -4.92
CA ALA A 89 3.14 -14.40 -4.12
C ALA A 89 2.02 -13.36 -3.87
N TYR A 90 1.24 -13.02 -4.90
CA TYR A 90 0.09 -12.13 -4.77
C TYR A 90 -0.97 -12.68 -3.80
N LYS A 91 -1.26 -13.98 -3.88
CA LYS A 91 -2.23 -14.64 -3.00
C LYS A 91 -1.81 -14.58 -1.53
N ILE A 92 -0.51 -14.77 -1.25
CA ILE A 92 0.05 -14.66 0.10
C ILE A 92 -0.03 -13.21 0.59
N ALA A 93 0.40 -12.24 -0.23
CA ALA A 93 0.34 -10.83 0.10
C ALA A 93 -1.09 -10.37 0.41
N ARG A 94 -2.07 -10.85 -0.35
CA ARG A 94 -3.50 -10.54 -0.13
C ARG A 94 -3.98 -11.08 1.22
N ARG A 95 -3.57 -12.28 1.64
CA ARG A 95 -3.91 -12.82 2.97
C ARG A 95 -3.35 -11.95 4.08
N ILE A 96 -2.08 -11.55 3.99
CA ILE A 96 -1.43 -10.70 4.98
C ILE A 96 -2.12 -9.33 5.06
N ALA A 97 -2.50 -8.75 3.92
CA ALA A 97 -3.24 -7.49 3.89
C ALA A 97 -4.61 -7.59 4.58
N PHE A 98 -5.32 -8.71 4.39
CA PHE A 98 -6.57 -8.97 5.10
C PHE A 98 -6.37 -9.14 6.60
N ASP A 99 -5.36 -9.89 7.03
CA ASP A 99 -5.04 -10.06 8.46
C ASP A 99 -4.74 -8.71 9.12
N LEU A 100 -3.98 -7.83 8.45
CA LEU A 100 -3.70 -6.49 8.95
C LEU A 100 -4.97 -5.63 9.08
N LEU A 101 -5.89 -5.73 8.12
CA LEU A 101 -7.18 -5.01 8.18
C LEU A 101 -8.07 -5.52 9.32
N VAL A 102 -8.16 -6.84 9.51
CA VAL A 102 -8.95 -7.46 10.58
C VAL A 102 -8.37 -7.09 11.95
N THR A 103 -7.04 -7.13 12.10
CA THR A 103 -6.38 -6.80 13.37
C THR A 103 -6.55 -5.32 13.72
N ARG A 104 -6.53 -4.43 12.72
CA ARG A 104 -6.82 -2.99 12.89
C ARG A 104 -8.28 -2.73 13.26
N GLY A 105 -9.23 -3.40 12.61
CA GLY A 105 -10.65 -3.30 12.95
C GLY A 105 -10.96 -3.72 14.39
N ASN A 106 -10.30 -4.76 14.88
CA ASN A 106 -10.43 -5.19 16.28
C ASN A 106 -9.81 -4.20 17.27
N ARG A 107 -8.71 -3.53 16.92
CA ARG A 107 -8.08 -2.52 17.79
C ARG A 107 -8.91 -1.23 17.89
N ALA A 108 -9.55 -0.81 16.80
CA ALA A 108 -10.44 0.36 16.79
C ALA A 108 -11.78 0.14 17.54
N ARG A 109 -12.19 -1.11 17.76
CA ARG A 109 -13.42 -1.45 18.49
C ARG A 109 -13.24 -1.52 20.01
N ASN A 110 -11.99 -1.64 20.48
CA ASN A 110 -11.64 -1.78 21.89
C ASN A 110 -11.17 -0.45 22.53
N HIS A 111 -11.19 0.64 21.78
CA HIS A 111 -10.96 2.01 22.23
C HIS A 111 -12.23 2.84 22.05
#